data_AF-A0A653VBQ7-F1
#
_entry.id   AF-A0A653VBQ7-F1
#
_cell.length_a   1.000
_cell.length_b   1.000
_cell.length_c   1.000
_cell.angle_alpha   90.00
_cell.angle_beta   90.00
_cell.angle_gamma   90.00
#
_symmetry.space_group_name_H-M   'P 1'
#
loop_
_entity.id
_entity.type
_entity.pdbx_description
1 polymer ?
#
loop_
_entity_poly.entity_id
_entity_poly.type
_entity_poly.pdbx_seq_one_letter_code
_entity_poly.pdbx_strand_id
1 'polypeptide(L)'
;MPAVIAENDVSQWADQTGVVYHFPKRYQAILTPGTQVIYYKGKLLDKAFADSRLSPSPHYFGVATIEQVHADEASSKGDLYAILSDYRAFAEPVLAKEGDDYLEVIPDSKASNYWRSGVRPIDGATYQRIVNKARLKPFEVREAEPLPSLDEFESREEGHPSKVYSTRYERDPKLRQQAIAIHGLTCKGCGFNFEKTYGEYAKGIIHIHHIVPLSEYQGSRVVDPEKDLVPLCPNCHSVVHRIKNATLSIEDLCKILRGVKC
;
A
#
# COMPACT_ATOMS: atom_id res chain seq x y z
N MET A 1 -1.59 21.09 5.10
CA MET A 1 -3.03 21.32 4.83
C MET A 1 -3.53 20.18 3.97
N PRO A 2 -4.67 19.56 4.28
CA PRO A 2 -5.20 18.48 3.45
C PRO A 2 -5.69 18.98 2.09
N ALA A 3 -5.84 18.06 1.14
CA ALA A 3 -6.37 18.36 -0.18
C ALA A 3 -7.32 17.27 -0.68
N VAL A 4 -8.20 17.61 -1.62
CA VAL A 4 -8.96 16.65 -2.41
C VAL A 4 -8.25 16.47 -3.75
N ILE A 5 -8.10 15.21 -4.17
CA ILE A 5 -7.57 14.83 -5.48
C ILE A 5 -8.68 14.13 -6.27
N ALA A 6 -8.87 14.52 -7.52
CA ALA A 6 -9.91 13.99 -8.39
C ALA A 6 -9.34 12.89 -9.29
N GLU A 7 -9.97 11.72 -9.28
CA GLU A 7 -9.60 10.60 -10.13
C GLU A 7 -10.79 10.25 -11.04
N ASN A 8 -10.72 10.68 -12.30
CA ASN A 8 -11.79 10.44 -13.28
C ASN A 8 -11.73 9.00 -13.82
N ASP A 9 -12.87 8.46 -14.23
CA ASP A 9 -12.95 7.08 -14.77
C ASP A 9 -12.18 6.92 -16.08
N VAL A 10 -12.13 8.01 -16.87
CA VAL A 10 -11.26 8.15 -18.03
C VAL A 10 -10.36 9.34 -17.78
N SER A 11 -9.07 9.09 -17.72
CA SER A 11 -8.05 10.09 -17.44
C SER A 11 -6.91 9.97 -18.44
N GLN A 12 -6.35 11.11 -18.85
CA GLN A 12 -5.07 11.13 -19.59
C GLN A 12 -3.87 10.88 -18.67
N TRP A 13 -4.10 10.88 -17.36
CA TRP A 13 -3.08 10.75 -16.32
C TRP A 13 -2.89 9.26 -15.97
N ALA A 14 -1.64 8.90 -15.66
CA ALA A 14 -1.25 7.53 -15.32
C ALA A 14 -1.49 7.22 -13.84
N ASP A 15 -2.69 7.55 -13.34
CA ASP A 15 -3.05 7.39 -11.95
C ASP A 15 -3.18 5.89 -11.61
N GLN A 16 -2.64 5.49 -10.46
CA GLN A 16 -2.91 4.19 -9.86
C GLN A 16 -3.44 4.45 -8.46
N THR A 17 -4.74 4.19 -8.26
CA THR A 17 -5.44 4.47 -7.00
C THR A 17 -4.66 3.94 -5.80
N GLY A 18 -4.34 4.85 -4.88
CA GLY A 18 -3.63 4.53 -3.64
C GLY A 18 -2.12 4.32 -3.76
N VAL A 19 -1.53 4.43 -4.96
CA VAL A 19 -0.10 4.21 -5.20
C VAL A 19 0.56 5.45 -5.81
N VAL A 20 0.04 5.94 -6.93
CA VAL A 20 0.59 7.11 -7.63
C VAL A 20 -0.51 7.99 -8.19
N TYR A 21 -0.34 9.30 -8.07
CA TYR A 21 -1.21 10.31 -8.67
C TYR A 21 -0.38 11.22 -9.56
N HIS A 22 -0.71 11.29 -10.85
CA HIS A 22 0.00 12.10 -11.84
C HIS A 22 -0.73 13.44 -12.01
N PHE A 23 -0.01 14.55 -11.80
CA PHE A 23 -0.62 15.87 -11.78
C PHE A 23 0.26 16.98 -12.39
N PRO A 24 -0.35 18.05 -12.93
CA PRO A 24 0.40 19.15 -13.51
C PRO A 24 1.08 20.02 -12.46
N LYS A 25 2.24 20.59 -12.81
CA LYS A 25 3.10 21.42 -11.95
C LYS A 25 2.38 22.47 -11.09
N ARG A 26 1.28 23.03 -11.61
CA ARG A 26 0.47 24.05 -10.90
C ARG A 26 -0.03 23.61 -9.52
N TYR A 27 -0.12 22.30 -9.25
CA TYR A 27 -0.56 21.78 -7.95
C TYR A 27 0.58 21.40 -7.01
N GLN A 28 1.84 21.60 -7.40
CA GLN A 28 3.03 21.26 -6.62
C GLN A 28 3.05 21.92 -5.24
N ALA A 29 2.55 23.15 -5.13
CA ALA A 29 2.47 23.87 -3.85
C ALA A 29 1.41 23.31 -2.88
N ILE A 30 0.49 22.47 -3.36
CA ILE A 30 -0.57 21.85 -2.56
C ILE A 30 -0.19 20.42 -2.19
N LEU A 31 0.30 19.66 -3.18
CA LEU A 31 0.69 18.26 -3.02
C LEU A 31 2.18 18.19 -2.67
N THR A 32 2.49 18.38 -1.39
CA THR A 32 3.83 18.22 -0.82
C THR A 32 3.89 16.97 0.06
N PRO A 33 5.08 16.40 0.31
CA PRO A 33 5.24 15.31 1.28
C PRO A 33 4.55 15.61 2.63
N GLY A 34 3.82 14.63 3.16
CA GLY A 34 3.00 14.74 4.37
C GLY A 34 1.60 15.32 4.15
N THR A 35 1.24 15.78 2.95
CA THR A 35 -0.12 16.24 2.66
C THR A 35 -1.10 15.06 2.72
N GLN A 36 -2.10 15.15 3.60
CA GLN A 36 -3.22 14.20 3.60
C GLN A 36 -4.17 14.51 2.44
N VAL A 37 -4.57 13.48 1.71
CA VAL A 37 -5.47 13.63 0.56
C VAL A 37 -6.73 12.79 0.70
N ILE A 38 -7.83 13.31 0.16
CA ILE A 38 -9.09 12.59 -0.03
C ILE A 38 -9.31 12.40 -1.53
N TYR A 39 -9.62 11.18 -1.93
CA TYR A 39 -9.96 10.84 -3.30
C TYR A 39 -11.42 11.21 -3.61
N TYR A 40 -11.64 11.81 -4.77
CA TYR A 40 -12.94 12.27 -5.25
C TYR A 40 -13.23 11.79 -6.67
N LYS A 41 -14.46 11.36 -6.92
CA LYS A 41 -14.99 11.04 -8.25
C LYS A 41 -16.15 11.97 -8.58
N GLY A 42 -16.11 12.52 -9.80
CA GLY A 42 -17.18 13.35 -10.34
C GLY A 42 -18.43 12.54 -10.71
N LYS A 43 -19.42 13.20 -11.33
CA LYS A 43 -20.62 12.53 -11.85
C LYS A 43 -20.23 11.45 -12.86
N LEU A 44 -20.84 10.28 -12.77
CA LEU A 44 -20.63 9.21 -13.74
C LEU A 44 -21.10 9.65 -15.13
N LEU A 45 -20.21 9.57 -16.11
CA LEU A 45 -20.50 9.92 -17.51
C LEU A 45 -20.68 8.68 -18.37
N ASP A 46 -19.81 7.68 -18.19
CA ASP A 46 -19.85 6.42 -18.91
C ASP A 46 -20.37 5.29 -17.98
N LYS A 47 -21.47 4.67 -18.38
CA LYS A 47 -22.13 3.62 -17.59
C LYS A 47 -21.30 2.33 -17.47
N ALA A 48 -20.30 2.13 -18.34
CA ALA A 48 -19.39 0.98 -18.24
C ALA A 48 -18.66 0.91 -16.88
N PHE A 49 -18.51 2.06 -16.20
CA PHE A 49 -17.84 2.15 -14.90
C PHE A 49 -18.79 2.09 -13.69
N ALA A 50 -20.09 1.83 -13.90
CA ALA A 50 -21.07 1.81 -12.83
C ALA A 50 -20.72 0.79 -11.74
N ASP A 51 -20.32 -0.43 -12.14
CA ASP A 51 -19.99 -1.51 -11.21
C ASP A 51 -18.65 -1.30 -10.48
N SER A 52 -17.76 -0.49 -11.06
CA SER A 52 -16.46 -0.13 -10.46
C SER A 52 -16.52 1.07 -9.52
N ARG A 53 -17.72 1.64 -9.29
CA ARG A 53 -17.92 2.85 -8.49
C ARG A 53 -18.75 2.60 -7.26
N LEU A 54 -18.46 3.34 -6.19
CA LEU A 54 -19.30 3.36 -4.99
C LEU A 54 -20.62 4.10 -5.24
N SER A 55 -20.67 5.07 -6.16
CA SER A 55 -21.88 5.80 -6.53
C SER A 55 -21.82 6.40 -7.94
N PRO A 56 -22.95 6.50 -8.66
CA PRO A 56 -23.03 7.29 -9.90
C PRO A 56 -22.98 8.81 -9.64
N SER A 57 -23.33 9.25 -8.42
CA SER A 57 -23.27 10.64 -7.99
C SER A 57 -21.85 11.04 -7.59
N PRO A 58 -21.50 12.34 -7.60
CA PRO A 58 -20.18 12.77 -7.12
C PRO A 58 -19.95 12.40 -5.65
N HIS A 59 -18.81 11.80 -5.35
CA HIS A 59 -18.52 11.24 -4.03
C HIS A 59 -17.02 11.15 -3.75
N TYR A 60 -16.68 11.09 -2.46
CA TYR A 60 -15.37 10.71 -1.97
C TYR A 60 -15.31 9.21 -1.72
N PHE A 61 -14.15 8.60 -1.96
CA PHE A 61 -14.02 7.14 -1.94
C PHE A 61 -12.75 6.61 -1.25
N GLY A 62 -11.87 7.46 -0.75
CA GLY A 62 -10.69 7.02 -0.01
C GLY A 62 -9.85 8.16 0.53
N VAL A 63 -8.93 7.83 1.42
CA VAL A 63 -7.88 8.74 1.93
C VAL A 63 -6.50 8.16 1.71
N ALA A 64 -5.48 9.01 1.63
CA ALA A 64 -4.06 8.63 1.60
C ALA A 64 -3.18 9.77 2.11
N THR A 65 -1.88 9.52 2.21
CA THR A 65 -0.87 10.55 2.49
C THR A 65 0.11 10.65 1.33
N ILE A 66 0.48 11.86 0.91
CA ILE A 66 1.55 12.06 -0.06
C ILE A 66 2.89 11.75 0.63
N GLU A 67 3.57 10.71 0.18
CA GLU A 67 4.87 10.31 0.73
C GLU A 67 6.01 11.10 0.05
N GLN A 68 6.03 11.09 -1.27
CA GLN A 68 7.06 11.74 -2.09
C GLN A 68 6.47 12.35 -3.35
N VAL A 69 7.19 13.32 -3.93
CA VAL A 69 6.82 13.95 -5.19
C VAL A 69 8.04 13.97 -6.10
N HIS A 70 7.88 13.41 -7.30
CA HIS A 70 8.94 13.27 -8.31
C HIS A 70 8.52 13.96 -9.60
N ALA A 71 9.50 14.38 -10.39
CA ALA A 71 9.23 14.94 -11.71
C ALA A 71 8.89 13.83 -12.71
N ASP A 72 7.93 14.08 -13.61
CA ASP A 72 7.77 13.29 -14.82
C ASP A 72 8.79 13.76 -15.86
N GLU A 73 9.93 13.07 -15.93
CA GLU A 73 11.02 13.38 -16.86
C GLU A 73 10.59 13.29 -18.34
N ALA A 74 9.52 12.53 -18.63
CA ALA A 74 8.98 12.41 -19.98
C ALA A 74 8.05 13.58 -20.35
N SER A 75 7.60 14.40 -19.38
CA SER A 75 6.64 15.46 -19.65
C SER A 75 7.31 16.76 -20.11
N SER A 76 6.76 17.35 -21.18
CA SER A 76 7.18 18.66 -21.69
C SER A 76 6.59 19.84 -20.90
N LYS A 77 5.64 19.59 -19.99
CA LYS A 77 4.91 20.63 -19.23
C LYS A 77 5.36 20.74 -17.77
N GLY A 78 6.30 19.88 -17.36
CA GLY A 78 6.79 19.78 -15.98
C GLY A 78 5.79 19.13 -15.03
N ASP A 79 4.96 18.21 -15.55
CA ASP A 79 4.08 17.35 -14.77
C ASP A 79 4.86 16.52 -13.75
N LEU A 80 4.17 16.07 -12.69
CA LEU A 80 4.76 15.49 -11.49
C LEU A 80 4.00 14.24 -11.06
N TYR A 81 4.70 13.29 -10.46
CA TYR A 81 4.12 12.13 -9.79
C TYR A 81 4.13 12.33 -8.28
N ALA A 82 2.98 12.15 -7.64
CA ALA A 82 2.86 12.00 -6.19
C ALA A 82 2.79 10.51 -5.86
N ILE A 83 3.75 10.01 -5.06
CA ILE A 83 3.70 8.67 -4.47
C ILE A 83 2.87 8.75 -3.20
N LEU A 84 1.91 7.83 -3.05
CA LEU A 84 0.99 7.80 -1.93
C LEU A 84 1.26 6.61 -1.01
N SER A 85 1.15 6.86 0.29
CA SER A 85 1.16 5.86 1.35
C SER A 85 -0.19 5.83 2.08
N ASP A 86 -0.38 4.80 2.91
CA ASP A 86 -1.50 4.69 3.86
C ASP A 86 -2.89 4.82 3.21
N TYR A 87 -3.03 4.36 1.96
CA TYR A 87 -4.30 4.42 1.26
C TYR A 87 -5.36 3.58 1.97
N ARG A 88 -6.53 4.17 2.20
CA ARG A 88 -7.69 3.51 2.79
C ARG A 88 -8.94 3.86 2.00
N ALA A 89 -9.53 2.85 1.36
CA ALA A 89 -10.80 2.97 0.66
C ALA A 89 -11.97 3.14 1.64
N PHE A 90 -12.99 3.87 1.22
CA PHE A 90 -14.26 3.98 1.94
C PHE A 90 -15.13 2.77 1.59
N ALA A 91 -15.82 2.21 2.58
CA ALA A 91 -16.76 1.11 2.38
C ALA A 91 -18.03 1.56 1.65
N GLU A 92 -18.44 2.80 1.90
CA GLU A 92 -19.62 3.43 1.32
C GLU A 92 -19.22 4.80 0.72
N PRO A 93 -19.91 5.25 -0.34
CA PRO A 93 -19.63 6.56 -0.93
C PRO A 93 -19.99 7.68 0.06
N VAL A 94 -19.07 8.60 0.31
CA VAL A 94 -19.41 9.86 0.98
C VAL A 94 -19.82 10.86 -0.11
N LEU A 95 -21.11 11.12 -0.26
CA LEU A 95 -21.60 12.00 -1.32
C LEU A 95 -21.05 13.43 -1.16
N ALA A 96 -20.76 14.08 -2.28
CA ALA A 96 -20.24 15.44 -2.29
C ALA A 96 -21.25 16.48 -1.78
N LYS A 97 -22.54 16.12 -1.81
CA LYS A 97 -23.67 16.95 -1.37
C LYS A 97 -24.48 16.27 -0.28
N GLU A 98 -24.97 17.08 0.65
CA GLU A 98 -26.01 16.72 1.61
C GLU A 98 -27.18 17.69 1.45
N GLY A 99 -28.30 17.19 0.90
CA GLY A 99 -29.35 18.06 0.41
C GLY A 99 -28.83 18.95 -0.72
N ASP A 100 -28.90 20.27 -0.54
CA ASP A 100 -28.43 21.25 -1.52
C ASP A 100 -26.99 21.72 -1.27
N ASP A 101 -26.44 21.44 -0.10
CA ASP A 101 -25.14 21.94 0.35
C ASP A 101 -23.98 21.00 0.01
N TYR A 102 -22.81 21.55 -0.30
CA TYR A 102 -21.59 20.78 -0.54
C TYR A 102 -20.81 20.52 0.75
N LEU A 103 -20.21 19.33 0.83
CA LEU A 103 -19.27 19.00 1.91
C LEU A 103 -17.92 19.72 1.78
N GLU A 104 -17.55 20.18 0.59
CA GLU A 104 -16.41 21.08 0.40
C GLU A 104 -16.87 22.53 0.56
N VAL A 105 -16.09 23.36 1.28
CA VAL A 105 -16.34 24.81 1.33
C VAL A 105 -15.87 25.42 0.01
N ILE A 106 -16.82 25.92 -0.78
CA ILE A 106 -16.57 26.54 -2.08
C ILE A 106 -16.36 28.04 -1.87
N PRO A 107 -15.16 28.60 -2.15
CA PRO A 107 -14.94 30.03 -2.09
C PRO A 107 -15.77 30.75 -3.17
N ASP A 108 -16.33 31.92 -2.85
CA ASP A 108 -17.11 32.74 -3.81
C ASP A 108 -16.33 33.01 -5.10
N SER A 109 -15.01 33.23 -4.97
CA SER A 109 -14.08 33.46 -6.10
C SER A 109 -13.95 32.28 -7.06
N LYS A 110 -14.45 31.09 -6.68
CA LYS A 110 -14.38 29.84 -7.46
C LYS A 110 -15.75 29.22 -7.74
N ALA A 111 -16.85 29.88 -7.40
CA ALA A 111 -18.20 29.31 -7.51
C ALA A 111 -18.52 28.69 -8.90
N SER A 112 -18.01 29.29 -9.99
CA SER A 112 -18.26 28.83 -11.36
C SER A 112 -17.28 27.77 -11.90
N ASN A 113 -16.12 27.56 -11.25
CA ASN A 113 -15.05 26.71 -11.78
C ASN A 113 -14.35 25.81 -10.75
N TYR A 114 -14.81 25.78 -9.49
CA TYR A 114 -14.24 25.00 -8.40
C TYR A 114 -13.98 23.54 -8.80
N TRP A 115 -15.00 22.90 -9.38
CA TRP A 115 -14.98 21.50 -9.80
C TRP A 115 -14.15 21.20 -11.05
N ARG A 116 -13.65 22.22 -11.76
CA ARG A 116 -12.69 22.04 -12.87
C ARG A 116 -11.28 21.76 -12.37
N SER A 117 -11.03 21.95 -11.07
CA SER A 117 -9.72 21.71 -10.46
C SER A 117 -9.61 20.27 -9.99
N GLY A 118 -8.65 19.54 -10.55
CA GLY A 118 -8.35 18.16 -10.17
C GLY A 118 -7.72 18.04 -8.79
N VAL A 119 -7.10 19.11 -8.28
CA VAL A 119 -6.62 19.19 -6.90
C VAL A 119 -7.24 20.42 -6.25
N ARG A 120 -7.80 20.25 -5.05
CA ARG A 120 -8.49 21.31 -4.30
C ARG A 120 -8.01 21.32 -2.86
N PRO A 121 -7.38 22.39 -2.37
CA PRO A 121 -6.99 22.47 -0.98
C PRO A 121 -8.24 22.58 -0.11
N ILE A 122 -8.26 21.86 1.00
CA ILE A 122 -9.34 21.90 2.00
C ILE A 122 -8.76 22.18 3.38
N ASP A 123 -9.58 22.71 4.27
CA ASP A 123 -9.17 22.88 5.67
C ASP A 123 -9.29 21.55 6.44
N GLY A 124 -8.68 21.51 7.63
CA GLY A 124 -8.72 20.33 8.49
C GLY A 124 -10.15 19.98 8.95
N ALA A 125 -11.02 20.98 9.11
CA ALA A 125 -12.41 20.77 9.51
C ALA A 125 -13.21 20.03 8.43
N THR A 126 -13.06 20.44 7.16
CA THR A 126 -13.66 19.79 5.99
C THR A 126 -13.14 18.38 5.83
N TYR A 127 -11.82 18.19 5.98
CA TYR A 127 -11.19 16.86 5.91
C TYR A 127 -11.81 15.92 6.96
N GLN A 128 -11.84 16.33 8.23
CA GLN A 128 -12.40 15.51 9.30
C GLN A 128 -13.90 15.28 9.13
N ARG A 129 -14.64 16.27 8.62
CA ARG A 129 -16.07 16.10 8.30
C ARG A 129 -16.31 14.99 7.29
N ILE A 130 -15.52 14.94 6.22
CA ILE A 130 -15.63 13.89 5.19
C ILE A 130 -15.20 12.54 5.76
N VAL A 131 -14.05 12.48 6.44
CA VAL A 131 -13.51 11.24 7.01
C VAL A 131 -14.40 10.64 8.09
N ASN A 132 -15.00 11.46 8.96
CA ASN A 132 -15.93 10.98 10.00
C ASN A 132 -17.23 10.42 9.42
N LYS A 133 -17.65 10.90 8.24
CA LYS A 133 -18.77 10.32 7.49
C LYS A 133 -18.37 9.05 6.75
N ALA A 134 -17.11 8.90 6.41
CA ALA A 134 -16.60 7.70 5.78
C ALA A 134 -16.59 6.54 6.79
N ARG A 135 -17.37 5.49 6.51
CA ARG A 135 -17.06 4.16 7.03
C ARG A 135 -15.79 3.69 6.33
N LEU A 136 -14.63 3.92 6.94
CA LEU A 136 -13.38 3.36 6.44
C LEU A 136 -13.51 1.84 6.45
N LYS A 137 -13.15 1.17 5.34
CA LYS A 137 -13.07 -0.29 5.36
C LYS A 137 -12.17 -0.68 6.54
N PRO A 138 -12.62 -1.58 7.44
CA PRO A 138 -11.71 -2.24 8.36
C PRO A 138 -10.54 -2.80 7.54
N PHE A 139 -9.35 -2.81 8.12
CA PHE A 139 -8.20 -3.46 7.53
C PHE A 139 -8.60 -4.84 6.99
N GLU A 140 -8.64 -5.01 5.67
CA GLU A 140 -9.09 -6.26 5.05
C GLU A 140 -8.01 -7.31 5.28
N VAL A 141 -8.17 -8.08 6.35
CA VAL A 141 -7.64 -9.43 6.40
C VAL A 141 -8.32 -10.16 5.24
N ARG A 142 -7.55 -10.59 4.22
CA ARG A 142 -8.07 -11.47 3.15
C ARG A 142 -8.96 -12.54 3.78
N GLU A 143 -10.27 -12.44 3.57
CA GLU A 143 -11.20 -13.52 3.91
C GLU A 143 -10.84 -14.71 3.03
N ALA A 144 -10.77 -15.88 3.65
CA ALA A 144 -10.53 -17.11 2.93
C ALA A 144 -11.70 -17.35 1.97
N GLU A 145 -11.41 -17.65 0.71
CA GLU A 145 -12.39 -18.22 -0.21
C GLU A 145 -13.09 -19.40 0.49
N PRO A 146 -14.43 -19.50 0.42
CA PRO A 146 -15.14 -20.63 1.01
C PRO A 146 -14.56 -21.93 0.44
N LEU A 147 -14.21 -22.85 1.33
CA LEU A 147 -13.71 -24.16 0.93
C LEU A 147 -14.76 -24.84 0.05
N PRO A 148 -14.37 -25.47 -1.07
CA PRO A 148 -15.30 -26.25 -1.89
C PRO A 148 -15.96 -27.34 -1.04
N SER A 149 -17.21 -27.68 -1.36
CA SER A 149 -17.92 -28.75 -0.66
C SER A 149 -17.15 -30.08 -0.82
N LEU A 150 -17.22 -30.96 0.17
CA LEU A 150 -16.50 -32.25 0.15
C LEU A 150 -16.90 -33.16 -1.03
N ASP A 151 -17.98 -32.82 -1.74
CA ASP A 151 -18.51 -33.56 -2.88
C ASP A 151 -18.07 -32.97 -4.25
N GLU A 152 -17.31 -31.86 -4.25
CA GLU A 152 -16.89 -31.12 -5.46
C GLU A 152 -15.36 -31.15 -5.67
N PHE A 153 -14.72 -32.30 -5.42
CA PHE A 153 -13.31 -32.47 -5.76
C PHE A 153 -13.13 -32.77 -7.25
N GLU A 154 -12.69 -31.77 -8.00
CA GLU A 154 -12.36 -31.93 -9.42
C GLU A 154 -10.86 -32.16 -9.63
N SER A 155 -10.52 -33.18 -10.43
CA SER A 155 -9.16 -33.34 -10.94
C SER A 155 -8.98 -32.47 -12.18
N ARG A 156 -7.95 -31.63 -12.20
CA ARG A 156 -7.61 -30.75 -13.34
C ARG A 156 -6.15 -30.95 -13.73
N GLU A 157 -5.85 -30.73 -15.00
CA GLU A 157 -4.48 -30.75 -15.49
C GLU A 157 -3.77 -29.45 -15.10
N GLU A 158 -2.71 -29.56 -14.31
CA GLU A 158 -1.83 -28.46 -13.91
C GLU A 158 -0.42 -28.69 -14.47
N GLY A 159 0.40 -27.62 -14.58
CA GLY A 159 1.81 -27.73 -14.97
C GLY A 159 2.18 -27.12 -16.33
N HIS A 160 1.27 -26.40 -16.98
CA HIS A 160 1.63 -25.61 -18.16
C HIS A 160 2.68 -24.54 -17.79
N PRO A 161 3.80 -24.46 -18.54
CA PRO A 161 4.87 -23.52 -18.22
C PRO A 161 4.43 -22.09 -18.52
N SER A 162 4.44 -21.24 -17.50
CA SER A 162 4.31 -19.78 -17.64
C SER A 162 5.66 -19.12 -17.39
N LYS A 163 5.93 -18.01 -18.08
CA LYS A 163 7.15 -17.21 -17.90
C LYS A 163 6.81 -15.93 -17.15
N VAL A 164 7.50 -15.67 -16.05
CA VAL A 164 7.37 -14.45 -15.26
C VAL A 164 8.72 -13.74 -15.26
N TYR A 165 8.74 -12.47 -15.68
CA TYR A 165 9.91 -11.61 -15.58
C TYR A 165 9.87 -10.89 -14.23
N SER A 166 10.89 -11.09 -13.40
CA SER A 166 11.00 -10.42 -12.09
C SER A 166 12.39 -9.81 -11.92
N THR A 167 12.42 -8.64 -11.28
CA THR A 167 13.66 -7.95 -10.93
C THR A 167 14.30 -8.64 -9.72
N ARG A 168 15.55 -9.07 -9.85
CA ARG A 168 16.32 -9.67 -8.76
C ARG A 168 17.41 -8.71 -8.31
N TYR A 169 17.40 -8.38 -7.02
CA TYR A 169 18.47 -7.62 -6.37
C TYR A 169 19.62 -8.55 -5.99
N GLU A 170 20.84 -8.07 -6.15
CA GLU A 170 22.05 -8.78 -5.73
C GLU A 170 22.07 -9.01 -4.21
N ARG A 171 22.61 -10.15 -3.77
CA ARG A 171 22.78 -10.50 -2.36
C ARG A 171 24.13 -11.17 -2.16
N ASP A 172 24.96 -10.61 -1.29
CA ASP A 172 26.26 -11.20 -0.95
C ASP A 172 26.06 -12.41 0.01
N PRO A 173 26.43 -13.64 -0.38
CA PRO A 173 26.32 -14.82 0.48
C PRO A 173 27.16 -14.73 1.76
N LYS A 174 28.22 -13.90 1.79
CA LYS A 174 29.05 -13.70 2.98
C LYS A 174 28.27 -13.01 4.10
N LEU A 175 27.43 -12.03 3.76
CA LEU A 175 26.60 -11.32 4.75
C LEU A 175 25.61 -12.28 5.44
N ARG A 176 25.07 -13.26 4.69
CA ARG A 176 24.26 -14.33 5.27
C ARG A 176 25.07 -15.16 6.27
N GLN A 177 26.27 -15.58 5.91
CA GLN A 177 27.11 -16.40 6.79
C GLN A 177 27.49 -15.63 8.06
N GLN A 178 27.83 -14.35 7.93
CA GLN A 178 28.11 -13.46 9.07
C GLN A 178 26.89 -13.30 9.96
N ALA A 179 25.71 -13.04 9.40
CA ALA A 179 24.47 -12.91 10.17
C ALA A 179 24.13 -14.21 10.93
N ILE A 180 24.34 -15.38 10.32
CA ILE A 180 24.16 -16.67 11.01
C ILE A 180 25.18 -16.85 12.13
N ALA A 181 26.43 -16.45 11.92
CA ALA A 181 27.47 -16.55 12.95
C ALA A 181 27.18 -15.63 14.15
N ILE A 182 26.61 -14.44 13.91
CA ILE A 182 26.26 -13.46 14.94
C ILE A 182 24.98 -13.84 15.68
N HIS A 183 23.91 -14.13 14.93
CA HIS A 183 22.56 -14.27 15.48
C HIS A 183 22.12 -15.72 15.72
N GLY A 184 22.83 -16.68 15.12
CA GLY A 184 22.49 -18.09 15.15
C GLY A 184 21.36 -18.48 14.18
N LEU A 185 20.84 -19.70 14.39
CA LEU A 185 19.80 -20.33 13.55
C LEU A 185 18.41 -20.36 14.20
N THR A 186 18.24 -19.64 15.30
CA THR A 186 16.96 -19.55 16.00
C THR A 186 16.19 -18.34 15.48
N CYS A 187 14.93 -18.55 15.07
CA CYS A 187 14.06 -17.49 14.60
C CYS A 187 13.90 -16.40 15.67
N LYS A 188 14.22 -15.14 15.36
CA LYS A 188 14.02 -14.01 16.27
C LYS A 188 12.56 -13.64 16.46
N GLY A 189 11.70 -14.03 15.52
CA GLY A 189 10.25 -13.80 15.62
C GLY A 189 9.58 -14.76 16.59
N CYS A 190 9.78 -16.09 16.46
CA CYS A 190 9.02 -17.07 17.24
C CYS A 190 9.88 -18.06 18.04
N GLY A 191 11.20 -17.88 18.07
CA GLY A 191 12.11 -18.81 18.77
C GLY A 191 12.27 -20.18 18.12
N PHE A 192 11.61 -20.44 16.99
CA PHE A 192 11.70 -21.73 16.31
C PHE A 192 13.11 -22.02 15.81
N ASN A 193 13.58 -23.25 16.03
CA ASN A 193 14.87 -23.72 15.54
C ASN A 193 14.67 -25.06 14.83
N PHE A 194 15.06 -25.11 13.55
CA PHE A 194 14.85 -26.26 12.69
C PHE A 194 15.64 -27.49 13.12
N GLU A 195 16.93 -27.34 13.43
CA GLU A 195 17.78 -28.45 13.87
C GLU A 195 17.29 -29.04 15.19
N LYS A 196 16.85 -28.20 16.13
CA LYS A 196 16.30 -28.66 17.41
C LYS A 196 14.98 -29.41 17.27
N THR A 197 14.17 -29.08 16.26
CA THR A 197 12.81 -29.63 16.10
C THR A 197 12.79 -30.85 15.17
N TYR A 198 13.51 -30.77 14.05
CA TYR A 198 13.50 -31.77 12.98
C TYR A 198 14.82 -32.55 12.87
N GLY A 199 15.79 -32.27 13.75
CA GLY A 199 17.09 -32.95 13.77
C GLY A 199 18.03 -32.48 12.65
N GLU A 200 19.08 -33.28 12.43
CA GLU A 200 20.20 -32.95 11.54
C GLU A 200 19.79 -32.67 10.09
N TYR A 201 18.72 -33.33 9.61
CA TYR A 201 18.22 -33.13 8.24
C TYR A 201 17.78 -31.68 7.97
N ALA A 202 17.38 -30.95 9.01
CA ALA A 202 16.94 -29.56 8.90
C ALA A 202 18.02 -28.55 9.35
N LYS A 203 19.26 -29.01 9.53
CA LYS A 203 20.37 -28.16 9.95
C LYS A 203 20.63 -27.02 8.97
N GLY A 204 20.81 -25.81 9.49
CA GLY A 204 21.08 -24.62 8.69
C GLY A 204 19.86 -24.00 7.98
N ILE A 205 18.67 -24.60 8.11
CA ILE A 205 17.43 -24.02 7.56
C ILE A 205 17.05 -22.78 8.38
N ILE A 206 17.26 -21.61 7.78
CA ILE A 206 16.77 -20.32 8.28
C ILE A 206 16.82 -19.28 7.15
N HIS A 207 15.88 -18.34 7.12
CA HIS A 207 15.93 -17.20 6.20
C HIS A 207 16.62 -16.02 6.91
N ILE A 208 17.54 -15.35 6.22
CA ILE A 208 18.09 -14.07 6.69
C ILE A 208 17.29 -12.95 6.03
N HIS A 209 16.59 -12.20 6.87
CA HIS A 209 15.70 -11.11 6.48
C HIS A 209 16.43 -9.78 6.65
N HIS A 210 16.26 -8.86 5.70
CA HIS A 210 16.72 -7.48 5.84
C HIS A 210 15.63 -6.71 6.56
N ILE A 211 15.95 -6.05 7.68
CA ILE A 211 14.98 -5.28 8.46
C ILE A 211 14.35 -4.16 7.61
N VAL A 212 15.17 -3.51 6.77
CA VAL A 212 14.69 -2.62 5.71
C VAL A 212 14.84 -3.36 4.37
N PRO A 213 13.76 -3.58 3.61
CA PRO A 213 13.81 -4.27 2.33
C PRO A 213 14.76 -3.63 1.32
N LEU A 214 15.48 -4.45 0.55
CA LEU A 214 16.35 -3.97 -0.52
C LEU A 214 15.61 -3.15 -1.60
N SER A 215 14.31 -3.40 -1.80
CA SER A 215 13.48 -2.64 -2.75
C SER A 215 13.25 -1.19 -2.33
N GLU A 216 13.42 -0.88 -1.04
CA GLU A 216 13.28 0.48 -0.50
C GLU A 216 14.62 1.25 -0.56
N TYR A 217 15.71 0.60 -0.96
CA TYR A 217 17.01 1.26 -1.09
C TYR A 217 17.10 2.04 -2.41
N GLN A 218 17.47 3.32 -2.33
CA GLN A 218 17.88 4.11 -3.49
C GLN A 218 19.32 3.74 -3.88
N GLY A 219 19.50 2.64 -4.61
CA GLY A 219 20.80 2.14 -5.07
C GLY A 219 21.45 1.12 -4.13
N SER A 220 22.77 0.94 -4.25
CA SER A 220 23.53 0.02 -3.40
C SER A 220 23.85 0.65 -2.04
N ARG A 221 23.61 -0.08 -0.95
CA ARG A 221 23.93 0.35 0.41
C ARG A 221 24.83 -0.70 1.10
N VAL A 222 25.70 -0.23 1.99
CA VAL A 222 26.45 -1.11 2.91
C VAL A 222 25.48 -1.70 3.94
N VAL A 223 25.42 -3.02 4.00
CA VAL A 223 24.57 -3.78 4.93
C VAL A 223 25.43 -4.27 6.09
N ASP A 224 25.02 -3.95 7.31
CA ASP A 224 25.62 -4.44 8.55
C ASP A 224 24.96 -5.77 8.96
N PRO A 225 25.68 -6.91 8.95
CA PRO A 225 25.11 -8.21 9.32
C PRO A 225 24.57 -8.29 10.75
N GLU A 226 25.05 -7.46 11.67
CA GLU A 226 24.59 -7.44 13.06
C GLU A 226 23.28 -6.65 13.18
N LYS A 227 23.19 -5.50 12.50
CA LYS A 227 22.11 -4.53 12.72
C LYS A 227 21.00 -4.57 11.68
N ASP A 228 21.35 -4.87 10.42
CA ASP A 228 20.40 -4.79 9.31
C ASP A 228 19.79 -6.16 8.95
N LEU A 229 20.35 -7.26 9.48
CA LEU A 229 19.98 -8.62 9.16
C LEU A 229 19.47 -9.40 10.37
N VAL A 230 18.39 -10.17 10.18
CA VAL A 230 17.75 -10.94 11.25
C VAL A 230 17.34 -12.35 10.79
N PRO A 231 17.59 -13.42 11.57
CA PRO A 231 17.15 -14.76 11.23
C PRO A 231 15.66 -14.97 11.52
N LEU A 232 14.92 -15.42 10.50
CA LEU A 232 13.50 -15.78 10.59
C LEU A 232 13.24 -17.17 9.99
N CYS A 233 12.29 -17.91 10.58
CA CYS A 233 11.79 -19.13 9.96
C CYS A 233 10.93 -18.80 8.71
N PRO A 234 10.73 -19.74 7.78
CA PRO A 234 9.88 -19.54 6.61
C PRO A 234 8.50 -19.00 6.92
N ASN A 235 7.86 -19.44 8.02
CA ASN A 235 6.54 -18.98 8.41
C ASN A 235 6.55 -17.51 8.85
N CYS A 236 7.43 -17.14 9.77
CA CYS A 236 7.59 -15.75 10.21
C CYS A 236 8.01 -14.84 9.05
N HIS A 237 8.92 -15.30 8.18
CA HIS A 237 9.34 -14.56 7.00
C HIS A 237 8.16 -14.29 6.05
N SER A 238 7.31 -15.29 5.82
CA SER A 238 6.09 -15.14 5.01
C SER A 238 5.08 -14.18 5.64
N VAL A 239 4.93 -14.18 6.97
CA VAL A 239 4.05 -13.24 7.68
C VAL A 239 4.56 -11.80 7.56
N VAL A 240 5.87 -11.60 7.73
CA VAL A 240 6.50 -10.26 7.61
C VAL A 240 6.28 -9.65 6.22
N HIS A 241 6.27 -10.49 5.18
CA HIS A 241 6.05 -10.09 3.79
C HIS A 241 4.61 -10.33 3.29
N ARG A 242 3.64 -10.56 4.19
CA ARG A 242 2.27 -10.93 3.80
C ARG A 242 1.57 -9.82 3.01
N ILE A 243 1.86 -8.56 3.33
CA ILE A 243 1.27 -7.39 2.69
C ILE A 243 2.25 -6.87 1.66
N LYS A 244 1.77 -6.70 0.42
CA LYS A 244 2.59 -6.10 -0.63
C LYS A 244 2.86 -4.64 -0.26
N ASN A 245 4.13 -4.23 -0.32
CA ASN A 245 4.61 -2.88 -0.01
C ASN A 245 4.52 -2.46 1.47
N ALA A 246 4.36 -3.41 2.40
CA ALA A 246 4.48 -3.14 3.83
C ALA A 246 5.19 -4.30 4.53
N THR A 247 6.37 -4.03 5.11
CA THR A 247 7.14 -5.01 5.85
C THR A 247 6.83 -4.89 7.33
N LEU A 248 6.27 -5.94 7.92
CA LEU A 248 5.96 -5.93 9.35
C LEU A 248 7.26 -5.92 10.16
N SER A 249 7.36 -5.02 11.15
CA SER A 249 8.52 -5.00 12.05
C SER A 249 8.62 -6.30 12.86
N ILE A 250 9.83 -6.68 13.27
CA ILE A 250 10.02 -7.87 14.12
C ILE A 250 9.33 -7.70 15.48
N GLU A 251 9.30 -6.47 15.98
CA GLU A 251 8.60 -6.12 17.22
C GLU A 251 7.10 -6.35 17.10
N ASP A 252 6.48 -5.92 16.00
CA ASP A 252 5.05 -6.10 15.78
C ASP A 252 4.72 -7.57 15.46
N LEU A 253 5.62 -8.27 14.75
CA LEU A 253 5.51 -9.72 14.57
C LEU A 253 5.45 -10.44 15.92
N CYS A 254 6.30 -10.08 16.87
CA CYS A 254 6.29 -10.66 18.20
C CYS A 254 4.97 -10.38 18.95
N LYS A 255 4.42 -9.17 18.85
CA LYS A 255 3.14 -8.81 19.51
C LYS A 255 1.95 -9.62 19.01
N ILE A 256 1.94 -10.03 17.74
CA ILE A 256 0.82 -10.77 17.15
C ILE A 256 0.92 -12.29 17.34
N LEU A 257 2.08 -12.80 17.75
CA LEU A 257 2.27 -14.23 18.00
C LEU A 257 1.53 -14.65 19.27
N ARG A 258 0.57 -15.56 19.10
CA ARG A 258 -0.19 -16.13 20.21
C ARG A 258 0.56 -17.34 20.77
N GLY A 259 0.87 -17.32 22.07
CA GLY A 259 1.45 -18.48 22.77
C GLY A 259 2.99 -18.58 22.74
N VAL A 260 3.69 -17.56 22.26
CA VAL A 260 5.16 -17.50 22.29
C VAL A 260 5.60 -16.26 23.05
N LYS A 261 6.53 -16.39 24.00
CA LYS A 261 7.20 -15.24 24.61
C LYS A 261 8.43 -14.90 23.76
N CYS A 262 8.33 -13.83 22.99
CA CYS A 262 9.46 -12.94 22.76
C CYS A 262 9.68 -12.14 24.07
#